data_AF-X6L9R1-F1
#
_entry.id   AF-X6L9R1-F1
#
_cell.length_a   1.000
_cell.length_b   1.000
_cell.length_c   1.000
_cell.angle_alpha   90.00
_cell.angle_beta   90.00
_cell.angle_gamma   90.00
#
_symmetry.space_group_name_H-M   'P 1'
#
loop_
_entity.id
_entity.type
_entity.pdbx_description
1 polymer ?
#
loop_
_entity_poly.entity_id
_entity_poly.type
_entity_poly.pdbx_seq_one_letter_code
_entity_poly.pdbx_strand_id
1 'polypeptide(L)'
;MQISAMWNHQIDFNLICTILQNVEGESVQEKIDQTIAGLSIFETWKLQSNNIKKYEKNKKEFIERRCCNHDINLFSIFFEEKGFIKYTSIKFATISTINNGMPFVDKDKKGQINNK
;
A
#
# COMPACT_ATOMS: atom_id res chain seq x y z
N MET A 1 -3.39 9.40 -16.85
CA MET A 1 -2.76 10.16 -15.75
C MET A 1 -1.28 9.81 -15.77
N GLN A 2 -0.36 10.78 -15.78
CA GLN A 2 1.08 10.47 -15.75
C GLN A 2 1.56 10.27 -14.31
N ILE A 3 2.49 9.35 -14.04
CA ILE A 3 3.03 9.12 -12.69
C ILE A 3 3.65 10.41 -12.11
N SER A 4 4.31 11.22 -12.93
CA SER A 4 4.84 12.53 -12.52
C SER A 4 3.76 13.51 -12.05
N ALA A 5 2.59 13.50 -12.70
CA ALA A 5 1.44 14.29 -12.26
C ALA A 5 0.85 13.73 -10.95
N MET A 6 0.87 12.40 -10.76
CA MET A 6 0.39 11.72 -9.55
C MET A 6 1.26 12.02 -8.32
N TRP A 7 2.57 12.19 -8.50
CA TRP A 7 3.48 12.62 -7.43
C TRP A 7 3.14 14.01 -6.88
N ASN A 8 2.57 14.90 -7.71
CA ASN A 8 2.09 16.22 -7.28
C ASN A 8 0.75 16.16 -6.52
N HIS A 9 0.10 14.99 -6.43
CA HIS A 9 -1.25 14.83 -5.85
C HIS A 9 -1.28 14.19 -4.45
N GLN A 10 -0.22 14.29 -3.64
CA GLN A 10 -0.14 13.66 -2.31
C GLN A 10 -0.23 12.12 -2.30
N ILE A 11 -0.14 11.46 -3.45
CA ILE A 11 -0.19 10.00 -3.53
C ILE A 11 1.06 9.43 -2.88
N ASP A 12 0.87 8.47 -1.97
CA ASP A 12 1.96 7.84 -1.23
C ASP A 12 2.94 7.14 -2.18
N PHE A 13 4.21 7.54 -2.14
CA PHE A 13 5.26 6.96 -2.97
C PHE A 13 5.42 5.45 -2.75
N ASN A 14 5.26 4.99 -1.50
CA ASN A 14 5.37 3.57 -1.16
C ASN A 14 4.18 2.77 -1.65
N LEU A 15 2.99 3.39 -1.74
CA LEU A 15 1.86 2.78 -2.43
C LEU A 15 2.24 2.55 -3.91
N ILE A 16 2.74 3.57 -4.61
CA ILE A 16 3.14 3.44 -6.02
C ILE A 16 4.19 2.34 -6.20
N CYS A 17 5.25 2.33 -5.37
CA CYS A 17 6.28 1.28 -5.40
C CYS A 17 5.70 -0.11 -5.14
N THR A 18 4.79 -0.24 -4.16
CA THR A 18 4.12 -1.51 -3.85
C THR A 18 3.32 -2.01 -5.06
N ILE A 19 2.60 -1.15 -5.76
CA ILE A 19 1.82 -1.54 -6.94
C ILE A 19 2.75 -2.02 -8.05
N LEU A 20 3.78 -1.23 -8.38
CA LEU A 20 4.74 -1.56 -9.45
C LEU A 20 5.47 -2.88 -9.21
N GLN A 21 5.73 -3.23 -7.95
CA GLN A 21 6.37 -4.50 -7.57
C GLN A 21 5.44 -5.71 -7.68
N ASN A 22 4.13 -5.52 -7.55
CA ASN A 22 3.15 -6.61 -7.45
C ASN A 22 2.25 -6.75 -8.68
N VAL A 23 2.31 -5.81 -9.62
CA VAL A 23 1.59 -5.88 -10.89
C VAL A 23 2.36 -6.76 -11.89
N GLU A 24 1.63 -7.60 -12.60
CA GLU A 24 2.19 -8.43 -13.68
C GLU A 24 2.49 -7.58 -14.92
N GLY A 25 3.42 -8.03 -15.76
CA GLY A 25 3.75 -7.36 -17.01
C GLY A 25 5.13 -7.75 -17.52
N GLU A 26 5.26 -7.84 -18.85
CA GLU A 26 6.50 -8.23 -19.54
C GLU A 26 7.47 -7.05 -19.67
N SER A 27 6.93 -5.83 -19.81
CA SER A 27 7.71 -4.61 -19.95
C SER A 27 7.48 -3.63 -18.80
N VAL A 28 8.45 -2.73 -18.59
CA VAL A 28 8.33 -1.65 -17.60
C VAL A 28 7.14 -0.73 -17.91
N GLN A 29 6.92 -0.43 -19.20
CA GLN A 29 5.82 0.44 -19.63
C GLN A 29 4.46 -0.19 -19.32
N GLU A 30 4.30 -1.49 -19.58
CA GLU A 30 3.07 -2.21 -19.28
C GLU A 30 2.75 -2.17 -17.77
N LYS A 31 3.73 -2.40 -16.92
CA LYS A 31 3.55 -2.30 -15.46
C LYS A 31 3.15 -0.88 -15.02
N ILE A 32 3.71 0.15 -15.65
CA ILE A 32 3.34 1.55 -15.43
C ILE A 32 1.88 1.79 -15.82
N ASP A 33 1.47 1.34 -17.00
CA ASP A 33 0.11 1.56 -17.51
C ASP A 33 -0.92 0.83 -16.65
N GLN A 34 -0.64 -0.41 -16.24
CA GLN A 34 -1.47 -1.17 -15.31
C GLN A 34 -1.51 -0.51 -13.93
N THR A 35 -0.39 0.04 -13.45
CA THR A 35 -0.34 0.79 -12.18
C THR A 35 -1.23 2.02 -12.22
N ILE A 36 -1.18 2.80 -13.30
CA ILE A 36 -2.02 3.98 -13.51
C ILE A 36 -3.50 3.58 -13.50
N ALA A 37 -3.86 2.52 -14.22
CA ALA A 37 -5.23 2.01 -14.25
C ALA A 37 -5.69 1.53 -12.86
N GLY A 38 -4.86 0.74 -12.18
CA GLY A 38 -5.13 0.22 -10.84
C GLY A 38 -5.33 1.33 -9.81
N LEU A 39 -4.49 2.37 -9.83
CA LEU A 39 -4.63 3.54 -8.96
C LEU A 39 -5.93 4.32 -9.22
N SER A 40 -6.31 4.49 -10.49
CA SER A 40 -7.58 5.15 -10.82
C SER A 40 -8.79 4.39 -10.29
N ILE A 41 -8.78 3.05 -10.37
CA ILE A 41 -9.83 2.19 -9.83
C ILE A 41 -9.82 2.25 -8.30
N PHE A 42 -8.64 2.19 -7.70
CA PHE A 42 -8.45 2.25 -6.25
C PHE A 42 -8.98 3.56 -5.65
N GLU A 43 -8.67 4.72 -6.24
CA GLU A 43 -9.20 6.01 -5.76
C GLU A 43 -10.72 6.03 -5.77
N THR A 44 -11.34 5.50 -6.82
CA THR A 44 -12.81 5.39 -6.91
C THR A 44 -13.36 4.43 -5.85
N TRP A 45 -12.71 3.27 -5.66
CA TRP A 45 -13.10 2.27 -4.68
C TRP A 45 -12.95 2.78 -3.23
N LYS A 46 -11.91 3.57 -2.95
CA LYS A 46 -11.59 4.14 -1.62
C LYS A 46 -12.68 5.11 -1.15
N LEU A 47 -13.38 5.79 -2.06
CA LEU A 47 -14.48 6.71 -1.73
C LEU A 47 -15.75 6.00 -1.25
N GLN A 48 -15.86 4.68 -1.41
CA GLN A 48 -17.05 3.94 -0.97
C GLN A 48 -17.00 3.71 0.56
N SER A 49 -18.05 4.13 1.26
CA SER A 49 -18.09 4.16 2.74
C SER A 49 -17.99 2.80 3.43
N ASN A 50 -18.42 1.73 2.76
CA ASN A 50 -18.30 0.34 3.23
C ASN A 50 -16.83 -0.09 3.35
N ASN A 51 -15.98 0.32 2.40
CA ASN A 51 -14.57 -0.06 2.34
C ASN A 51 -13.76 0.60 3.45
N ILE A 52 -14.06 1.88 3.72
CA ILE A 52 -13.48 2.62 4.85
C ILE A 52 -13.84 1.96 6.19
N LYS A 53 -15.10 1.55 6.37
CA LYS A 53 -15.52 0.82 7.59
C LYS A 53 -14.80 -0.51 7.77
N LYS A 54 -14.58 -1.25 6.69
CA LYS A 54 -13.81 -2.51 6.71
C LYS A 54 -12.37 -2.26 7.17
N TYR A 55 -11.74 -1.19 6.66
CA TYR A 55 -10.41 -0.78 7.10
C TYR A 55 -10.39 -0.41 8.59
N GLU A 56 -11.29 0.46 9.05
CA GLU A 56 -11.32 0.90 10.45
C GLU A 56 -11.51 -0.27 11.43
N LYS A 57 -12.26 -1.32 11.04
CA LYS A 57 -12.41 -2.54 11.85
C LYS A 57 -11.08 -3.29 12.05
N ASN A 58 -10.23 -3.33 11.03
CA ASN A 58 -8.99 -4.11 11.02
C ASN A 58 -7.73 -3.26 11.28
N LYS A 59 -7.87 -1.93 11.33
CA LYS A 59 -6.79 -0.94 11.42
C LYS A 59 -5.81 -1.21 12.55
N LYS A 60 -6.31 -1.62 13.72
CA LYS A 60 -5.46 -1.96 14.87
C LYS A 60 -4.50 -3.12 14.54
N GLU A 61 -5.00 -4.17 13.90
CA GLU A 61 -4.20 -5.33 13.54
C GLU A 61 -3.14 -5.00 12.49
N PHE A 62 -3.48 -4.19 11.49
CA PHE A 62 -2.49 -3.67 10.52
C PHE A 62 -1.34 -2.95 11.24
N ILE A 63 -1.65 -2.05 12.16
CA ILE A 63 -0.63 -1.28 12.91
C ILE A 63 0.22 -2.20 13.79
N GLU A 64 -0.37 -3.17 14.50
CA GLU A 64 0.34 -4.13 15.35
C GLU A 64 1.34 -4.98 14.55
N ARG A 65 0.99 -5.33 13.30
CA ARG A 65 1.84 -6.06 12.34
C ARG A 65 2.87 -5.18 11.64
N ARG A 66 3.07 -3.94 12.10
CA ARG A 66 4.00 -2.93 11.53
C ARG A 66 3.56 -2.36 10.17
N CYS A 67 2.26 -2.33 9.86
CA CYS A 67 1.75 -1.68 8.66
C CYS A 67 1.04 -0.36 9.00
N CYS A 68 1.83 0.67 9.29
CA CYS A 68 1.33 2.00 9.69
C CYS A 68 0.84 2.84 8.49
N ASN A 69 1.15 2.43 7.26
CA ASN A 69 0.77 3.14 6.06
C ASN A 69 -0.70 2.85 5.71
N HIS A 70 -1.56 3.86 5.88
CA HIS A 70 -3.00 3.74 5.66
C HIS A 70 -3.36 3.45 4.20
N ASP A 71 -2.63 4.03 3.25
CA ASP A 71 -2.89 3.81 1.83
C ASP A 71 -2.48 2.40 1.40
N ILE A 72 -1.36 1.88 1.90
CA ILE A 72 -0.98 0.47 1.71
C ILE A 72 -2.02 -0.47 2.33
N ASN A 73 -2.52 -0.16 3.54
CA ASN A 73 -3.56 -0.98 4.20
C ASN A 73 -4.83 -1.06 3.36
N LEU A 74 -5.36 0.09 2.94
CA LEU A 74 -6.56 0.17 2.10
C LEU A 74 -6.35 -0.53 0.76
N PHE A 75 -5.19 -0.32 0.14
CA PHE A 75 -4.83 -0.96 -1.11
C PHE A 75 -4.75 -2.48 -0.99
N SER A 76 -4.23 -2.99 0.12
CA SER A 76 -4.15 -4.42 0.37
C SER A 76 -5.53 -5.07 0.52
N ILE A 77 -6.49 -4.37 1.13
CA ILE A 77 -7.89 -4.80 1.20
C ILE A 77 -8.49 -4.84 -0.21
N PHE A 78 -8.26 -3.80 -1.01
CA PHE A 78 -8.72 -3.73 -2.39
C PHE A 78 -8.18 -4.90 -3.23
N PHE A 79 -6.88 -5.19 -3.13
CA PHE A 79 -6.25 -6.31 -3.83
C PHE A 79 -6.78 -7.67 -3.41
N GLU A 80 -7.04 -7.88 -2.12
CA GLU A 80 -7.69 -9.09 -1.62
C GLU A 80 -9.11 -9.25 -2.19
N GLU A 81 -9.91 -8.18 -2.17
CA GLU A 81 -11.29 -8.19 -2.69
C GLU A 81 -11.37 -8.43 -4.20
N LYS A 82 -10.38 -7.95 -4.94
CA LYS A 82 -10.29 -8.16 -6.39
C LYS A 82 -9.59 -9.46 -6.78
N GLY A 83 -9.09 -10.24 -5.80
CA GLY A 83 -8.44 -11.52 -6.05
C GLY A 83 -7.04 -11.40 -6.67
N PHE A 84 -6.40 -10.23 -6.57
CA PHE A 84 -5.06 -10.00 -7.12
C PHE A 84 -3.95 -10.57 -6.25
N ILE A 85 -4.24 -10.93 -5.00
CA ILE A 85 -3.25 -11.49 -4.07
C ILE A 85 -3.74 -12.82 -3.51
N LYS A 86 -2.77 -13.73 -3.29
CA LYS A 86 -3.00 -15.03 -2.65
C LYS A 86 -2.96 -14.98 -1.12
N TYR A 87 -2.52 -13.86 -0.56
CA TYR A 87 -2.39 -13.64 0.87
C TYR A 87 -3.57 -12.80 1.38
N THR A 88 -3.82 -12.86 2.70
CA THR A 88 -4.72 -11.89 3.33
C THR A 88 -4.18 -10.48 3.18
N SER A 89 -5.07 -9.47 3.15
CA SER A 89 -4.68 -8.06 3.04
C SER A 89 -3.63 -7.66 4.09
N ILE A 90 -3.78 -8.10 5.34
CA ILE A 90 -2.83 -7.82 6.42
C ILE A 90 -1.46 -8.43 6.15
N LYS A 91 -1.41 -9.69 5.71
CA LYS A 91 -0.13 -10.36 5.42
C LYS A 91 0.59 -9.71 4.25
N PHE A 92 -0.16 -9.37 3.19
CA PHE A 92 0.38 -8.64 2.05
C PHE A 92 0.93 -7.27 2.46
N ALA A 93 0.15 -6.46 3.18
CA ALA A 93 0.55 -5.14 3.65
C ALA A 93 1.82 -5.19 4.52
N THR A 94 1.91 -6.22 5.38
CA THR A 94 3.09 -6.47 6.23
C THR A 94 4.34 -6.75 5.39
N ILE A 95 4.25 -7.66 4.41
CA ILE A 95 5.37 -8.01 3.53
C ILE A 95 5.83 -6.80 2.72
N SER A 96 4.88 -6.08 2.11
CA SER A 96 5.17 -4.87 1.31
C SER A 96 5.85 -3.79 2.15
N THR A 97 5.42 -3.59 3.40
CA THR A 97 6.04 -2.60 4.29
C THR A 97 7.45 -3.00 4.70
N ILE A 98 7.69 -4.28 5.00
CA ILE A 98 9.02 -4.81 5.32
C ILE A 98 9.97 -4.64 4.12
N ASN A 99 9.53 -5.02 2.92
CA ASN A 99 10.36 -4.98 1.72
C ASN A 99 10.70 -3.55 1.28
N ASN A 100 9.77 -2.60 1.48
CA ASN A 100 9.97 -1.19 1.11
C ASN A 100 10.69 -0.37 2.19
N GLY A 101 11.09 -0.98 3.31
CA GLY A 101 11.86 -0.30 4.37
C GLY A 101 11.09 0.81 5.11
N MET A 102 9.76 0.79 5.05
CA MET A 102 8.87 1.80 5.66
C MET A 102 8.54 1.47 7.11
N PRO A 103 8.30 2.48 7.97
CA PRO A 103 8.77 2.43 9.33
C PRO A 103 7.91 1.47 10.16
N PHE A 104 8.53 0.40 10.64
CA PHE A 104 8.99 0.38 12.02
C PHE A 104 8.26 1.41 12.92
N VAL A 105 7.11 0.98 13.46
CA VAL A 105 6.28 1.59 14.51
C VAL A 105 7.13 2.36 15.53
N ASP A 106 6.59 3.30 16.32
CA ASP A 106 7.41 4.08 17.30
C ASP A 106 8.31 3.22 18.23
N LYS A 107 7.98 1.94 18.43
CA LYS A 107 8.85 0.95 19.11
C LYS A 107 10.20 0.70 18.41
N ASP A 108 10.24 0.82 17.10
CA ASP A 108 11.39 0.56 16.25
C ASP A 108 12.21 1.85 16.00
N LYS A 109 11.66 3.05 16.27
CA LYS A 109 12.41 4.32 16.36
C LYS A 109 13.34 4.40 17.58
N LYS A 110 13.02 3.67 18.66
CA LYS A 110 13.80 3.68 19.92
C LYS A 110 15.20 3.05 19.81
N GLY A 111 15.51 2.36 18.70
CA GLY A 111 16.82 1.72 18.48
C GLY A 111 17.83 2.56 17.69
N GLN A 112 17.46 3.71 17.12
CA GLN A 112 18.35 4.51 16.27
C GLN A 112 19.07 5.66 16.99
N ILE A 113 18.80 5.87 18.27
CA ILE A 113 19.52 6.82 19.11
C ILE A 113 20.48 6.01 19.98
N ASN A 114 21.70 5.78 19.47
CA ASN A 114 22.94 5.57 20.23
C ASN A 114 24.03 5.10 19.27
N ASN A 115 24.55 6.00 18.46
CA ASN A 115 25.94 5.96 18.04
C ASN A 115 26.46 7.40 18.22
N LYS A 116 27.02 7.63 19.41
CA LYS A 116 27.73 8.85 19.81
C LYS A 116 29.21 8.64 19.57
#